data_AF-A0A7N1A0L7-F1
#
_entry.id   AF-A0A7N1A0L7-F1
#
_cell.length_a   1.000
_cell.length_b   1.000
_cell.length_c   1.000
_cell.angle_alpha   90.00
_cell.angle_beta   90.00
_cell.angle_gamma   90.00
#
_symmetry.space_group_name_H-M   'P 1'
#
loop_
_entity.id
_entity.type
_entity.pdbx_description
1 polymer ?
#
loop_
_entity_poly.entity_id
_entity_poly.type
_entity_poly.pdbx_seq_one_letter_code
_entity_poly.pdbx_strand_id
1 'polypeptide(L)'
;MPPPQIHHLHASSRRRAPKHVTLVPGDGIGPLVTSAVVQVMEAMHAPVIFEKFDVYGDMKSFPEEVMESIKKNKVCLKGGLATPMGGCVSSLNFQLRKEIDLCASLVNCFNLPGLPTRHENVDIVVIRENTEGEYAGLEHEVVPGVVESLKVFHSSCFIPFSSFLLSFEFHCFTFVRKKKTSLLNIHPLVMSSALKVDVEIYQPATLFSSSHIGRD
;
A
#
# COMPACT_ATOMS: atom_id res chain seq x y z
N MET A 1 4.63 -55.10 7.03
CA MET A 1 4.28 -53.70 6.67
C MET A 1 5.56 -52.95 6.39
N PRO A 2 5.72 -52.29 5.24
CA PRO A 2 6.86 -51.40 5.03
C PRO A 2 6.64 -50.08 5.79
N PRO A 3 7.72 -49.40 6.24
CA PRO A 3 7.63 -48.14 6.96
C PRO A 3 7.11 -46.99 6.06
N PRO A 4 6.51 -45.95 6.65
CA PRO A 4 5.92 -44.84 5.89
C PRO A 4 7.01 -44.05 5.16
N GLN A 5 6.84 -43.87 3.85
CA GLN A 5 7.75 -43.06 3.04
C GLN A 5 7.61 -41.59 3.41
N ILE A 6 8.68 -41.03 3.99
CA ILE A 6 8.83 -39.59 4.18
C ILE A 6 9.06 -38.98 2.80
N HIS A 7 8.04 -38.32 2.26
CA HIS A 7 8.18 -37.51 1.06
C HIS A 7 9.11 -36.33 1.38
N HIS A 8 10.37 -36.46 0.97
CA HIS A 8 11.26 -35.31 0.81
C HIS A 8 10.56 -34.32 -0.14
N LEU A 9 10.12 -33.17 0.40
CA LEU A 9 9.67 -32.04 -0.41
C LEU A 9 10.89 -31.51 -1.17
N HIS A 10 11.11 -32.05 -2.35
CA HIS A 10 12.00 -31.49 -3.35
C HIS A 10 11.56 -30.04 -3.57
N ALA A 11 12.46 -29.09 -3.34
CA ALA A 11 12.22 -27.68 -3.62
C ALA A 11 11.84 -27.54 -5.10
N SER A 12 10.54 -27.50 -5.36
CA SER A 12 10.05 -27.35 -6.73
C SER A 12 10.44 -25.96 -7.21
N SER A 13 11.44 -25.95 -8.09
CA SER A 13 11.75 -24.86 -9.01
C SER A 13 10.53 -24.62 -9.92
N ARG A 14 9.44 -24.09 -9.38
CA ARG A 14 8.40 -23.47 -10.19
C ARG A 14 8.99 -22.16 -10.70
N ARG A 15 9.44 -22.12 -11.95
CA ARG A 15 9.58 -20.86 -12.68
C ARG A 15 8.22 -20.18 -12.61
N ARG A 16 8.10 -19.18 -11.73
CA ARG A 16 6.87 -18.40 -11.60
C ARG A 16 6.67 -17.69 -12.93
N ALA A 17 5.49 -17.86 -13.53
CA ALA A 17 5.13 -17.14 -14.75
C ALA A 17 5.36 -15.64 -14.53
N PRO A 18 5.79 -14.90 -15.56
CA PRO A 18 5.97 -13.45 -15.45
C PRO A 18 4.69 -12.79 -14.92
N LYS A 19 4.83 -11.93 -13.92
CA LYS A 19 3.70 -11.16 -13.38
C LYS A 19 3.60 -9.82 -14.08
N HIS A 20 2.41 -9.49 -14.54
CA HIS A 20 2.10 -8.16 -15.04
C HIS A 20 2.00 -7.18 -13.87
N VAL A 21 2.62 -6.01 -14.00
CA VAL A 21 2.61 -4.94 -13.02
C VAL A 21 2.28 -3.64 -13.75
N THR A 22 1.24 -2.95 -13.32
CA THR A 22 0.91 -1.63 -13.84
C THR A 22 1.97 -0.63 -13.37
N LEU A 23 2.53 0.17 -14.27
CA LEU A 23 3.57 1.15 -13.98
C LEU A 23 3.07 2.55 -14.30
N VAL A 24 3.03 3.43 -13.29
CA VAL A 24 2.69 4.84 -13.44
C VAL A 24 3.91 5.67 -13.06
N PRO A 25 4.70 6.22 -14.01
CA PRO A 25 5.91 6.97 -13.69
C PRO A 25 5.66 8.22 -12.83
N GLY A 26 4.52 8.88 -13.01
CA GLY A 26 4.14 10.09 -12.28
C GLY A 26 4.94 11.33 -12.67
N ASP A 27 4.97 12.30 -11.76
CA ASP A 27 5.52 13.63 -11.94
C ASP A 27 6.91 13.81 -11.29
N GLY A 28 7.53 14.96 -11.57
CA GLY A 28 8.77 15.40 -10.92
C GLY A 28 9.91 14.40 -11.13
N ILE A 29 10.48 13.88 -10.04
CA ILE A 29 11.53 12.87 -10.12
C ILE A 29 11.01 11.44 -10.38
N GLY A 30 9.69 11.24 -10.38
CA GLY A 30 9.04 9.94 -10.52
C GLY A 30 9.57 9.13 -11.71
N PRO A 31 9.57 9.68 -12.94
CA PRO A 31 10.06 8.97 -14.12
C PRO A 31 11.52 8.52 -14.03
N LEU A 32 12.39 9.30 -13.39
CA LEU A 32 13.80 8.93 -13.17
C LEU A 32 13.91 7.71 -12.26
N VAL A 33 13.19 7.73 -11.14
CA VAL A 33 13.25 6.65 -10.15
C VAL A 33 12.58 5.38 -10.68
N THR A 34 11.42 5.47 -11.31
CA THR A 34 10.74 4.30 -11.88
C THR A 34 11.54 3.68 -13.01
N SER A 35 12.23 4.49 -13.84
CA SER A 35 13.10 3.96 -14.89
C SER A 35 14.29 3.20 -14.31
N ALA A 36 14.89 3.69 -13.22
CA ALA A 36 15.94 2.97 -12.52
C ALA A 36 15.45 1.62 -11.96
N VAL A 37 14.22 1.55 -11.43
CA VAL A 37 13.61 0.29 -10.99
C VAL A 37 13.46 -0.68 -12.16
N VAL A 38 12.94 -0.23 -13.31
CA VAL A 38 12.80 -1.08 -14.50
C VAL A 38 14.16 -1.65 -14.93
N GLN A 39 15.19 -0.81 -15.03
CA GLN A 39 16.55 -1.24 -15.41
C GLN A 39 17.12 -2.29 -14.46
N VAL A 40 16.95 -2.10 -13.14
CA VAL A 40 17.42 -3.07 -12.14
C VAL A 40 16.66 -4.39 -12.25
N MET A 41 15.35 -4.35 -12.47
CA MET A 41 14.52 -5.56 -12.62
C MET A 41 14.85 -6.33 -13.91
N GLU A 42 15.13 -5.62 -15.00
CA GLU A 42 15.60 -6.22 -16.26
C GLU A 42 16.98 -6.86 -16.10
N ALA A 43 17.93 -6.16 -15.46
CA ALA A 43 19.28 -6.66 -15.21
C ALA A 43 19.28 -7.90 -14.28
N MET A 44 18.33 -7.98 -13.34
CA MET A 44 18.13 -9.17 -12.49
C MET A 44 17.36 -10.29 -13.18
N HIS A 45 16.87 -10.09 -14.42
CA HIS A 45 15.97 -10.99 -15.12
C HIS A 45 14.75 -11.38 -14.25
N ALA A 46 14.21 -10.41 -13.52
CA ALA A 46 13.04 -10.62 -12.66
C ALA A 46 11.82 -11.00 -13.53
N PRO A 47 10.99 -11.96 -13.10
CA PRO A 47 9.80 -12.38 -13.85
C PRO A 47 8.67 -11.35 -13.70
N VAL A 48 8.88 -10.13 -14.15
CA VAL A 48 7.96 -8.99 -14.08
C VAL A 48 7.86 -8.33 -15.44
N ILE A 49 6.64 -8.05 -15.88
CA ILE A 49 6.34 -7.33 -17.12
C ILE A 49 5.62 -6.05 -16.72
N PHE A 50 6.20 -4.90 -17.07
CA PHE A 50 5.62 -3.60 -16.75
C PHE A 50 4.68 -3.12 -17.86
N GLU A 51 3.44 -2.81 -17.50
CA GLU A 51 2.48 -2.12 -18.35
C GLU A 51 2.51 -0.63 -18.00
N LYS A 52 3.21 0.17 -18.80
CA LYS A 52 3.44 1.58 -18.51
C LYS A 52 2.27 2.44 -18.96
N PHE A 53 1.78 3.30 -18.06
CA PHE A 53 0.76 4.32 -18.33
C PHE A 53 1.25 5.69 -17.84
N ASP A 54 1.18 6.69 -18.72
CA ASP A 54 1.55 8.05 -18.37
C ASP A 54 0.34 8.75 -17.73
N VAL A 55 0.41 8.98 -16.41
CA VAL A 55 -0.59 9.68 -15.60
C VAL A 55 0.11 10.79 -14.84
N TYR A 56 -0.51 11.97 -14.83
CA TYR A 56 0.03 13.19 -14.24
C TYR A 56 -0.93 13.73 -13.17
N GLY A 57 -0.39 14.39 -12.15
CA GLY A 57 -1.13 14.84 -10.98
C GLY A 57 -2.13 15.97 -11.21
N ASP A 58 -2.02 16.68 -12.34
CA ASP A 58 -2.95 17.72 -12.79
C ASP A 58 -4.20 17.19 -13.49
N MET A 59 -4.25 15.88 -13.75
CA MET A 59 -5.41 15.21 -14.33
C MET A 59 -6.59 15.22 -13.35
N LYS A 60 -7.81 15.35 -13.91
CA LYS A 60 -9.05 15.42 -13.12
C LYS A 60 -9.41 14.08 -12.44
N SER A 61 -9.07 12.97 -13.09
CA SER A 61 -9.35 11.62 -12.63
C SER A 61 -8.37 10.63 -13.28
N PHE A 62 -8.22 9.45 -12.69
CA PHE A 62 -7.46 8.36 -13.30
C PHE A 62 -8.14 7.90 -14.61
N PRO A 63 -7.40 7.68 -15.70
CA PRO A 63 -7.97 7.07 -16.91
C PRO A 63 -8.51 5.68 -16.61
N GLU A 64 -9.64 5.33 -17.21
CA GLU A 64 -10.33 4.06 -16.97
C GLU A 64 -9.44 2.85 -17.32
N GLU A 65 -8.69 2.94 -18.42
CA GLU A 65 -7.72 1.91 -18.86
C GLU A 65 -6.66 1.60 -17.78
N VAL A 66 -6.21 2.63 -17.05
CA VAL A 66 -5.24 2.46 -15.96
C VAL A 66 -5.89 1.74 -14.79
N MET A 67 -7.11 2.13 -14.43
CA MET A 67 -7.86 1.50 -13.34
C MET A 67 -8.20 0.05 -13.65
N GLU A 68 -8.54 -0.26 -14.90
CA GLU A 68 -8.73 -1.63 -15.37
C GLU A 68 -7.44 -2.44 -15.30
N SER A 69 -6.31 -1.88 -15.75
CA SER A 69 -4.99 -2.52 -15.63
C SER A 69 -4.64 -2.82 -14.17
N ILE A 70 -4.83 -1.86 -13.25
CA ILE A 70 -4.58 -2.06 -11.81
C ILE A 70 -5.49 -3.16 -11.25
N LYS A 71 -6.79 -3.14 -11.59
CA LYS A 71 -7.75 -4.16 -11.16
C LYS A 71 -7.44 -5.54 -11.73
N LYS A 72 -6.89 -5.63 -12.94
CA LYS A 72 -6.48 -6.89 -13.59
C LYS A 72 -5.18 -7.44 -12.99
N ASN A 73 -4.16 -6.60 -12.89
CA ASN A 73 -2.81 -6.99 -12.50
C ASN A 73 -2.64 -7.14 -10.98
N LYS A 74 -3.50 -6.46 -10.20
CA LYS A 74 -3.49 -6.41 -8.72
C LYS A 74 -2.21 -5.83 -8.11
N VAL A 75 -1.29 -5.31 -8.91
CA VAL A 75 -0.05 -4.69 -8.46
C VAL A 75 0.20 -3.47 -9.32
N CYS A 76 0.45 -2.33 -8.66
CA CYS A 76 0.79 -1.08 -9.31
C CYS A 76 2.05 -0.51 -8.69
N LEU A 77 3.01 -0.12 -9.51
CA LEU A 77 4.16 0.68 -9.12
C LEU A 77 3.93 2.10 -9.60
N LYS A 78 3.85 3.07 -8.68
CA LYS A 78 3.65 4.47 -9.02
C LYS A 78 4.77 5.37 -8.50
N GLY A 79 5.15 6.35 -9.31
CA GLY A 79 5.92 7.50 -8.84
C GLY A 79 5.04 8.53 -8.13
N GLY A 80 5.67 9.62 -7.68
CA GLY A 80 4.95 10.71 -7.03
C GLY A 80 4.05 11.45 -8.01
N LEU A 81 2.79 11.68 -7.63
CA LEU A 81 1.86 12.52 -8.38
C LEU A 81 1.76 13.89 -7.71
N ALA A 82 1.99 14.95 -8.47
CA ALA A 82 1.86 16.32 -7.99
C ALA A 82 0.42 16.57 -7.52
N THR A 83 0.25 17.25 -6.40
CA THR A 83 -1.08 17.65 -5.92
C THR A 83 -1.17 19.16 -6.05
N PRO A 84 -2.07 19.70 -6.91
CA PRO A 84 -2.23 21.13 -7.04
C PRO A 84 -2.61 21.75 -5.68
N MET A 85 -1.88 22.79 -5.27
CA MET A 85 -2.15 23.52 -4.04
C MET A 85 -3.29 24.52 -4.26
N GLY A 86 -4.35 24.43 -3.45
CA GLY A 86 -5.45 25.39 -3.45
C GLY A 86 -6.73 24.82 -4.06
N GLY A 87 -7.70 24.50 -3.19
CA GLY A 87 -9.04 24.09 -3.55
C GLY A 87 -9.51 22.86 -2.77
N CYS A 88 -10.82 22.75 -2.56
CA CYS A 88 -11.52 21.61 -1.95
C CYS A 88 -11.52 20.36 -2.87
N VAL A 89 -10.47 20.19 -3.69
CA VAL A 89 -10.40 19.18 -4.75
C VAL A 89 -9.72 17.95 -4.17
N SER A 90 -10.40 16.80 -4.25
CA SER A 90 -9.81 15.51 -3.89
C SER A 90 -8.54 15.28 -4.70
N SER A 91 -7.40 15.07 -4.03
CA SER A 91 -6.16 14.74 -4.75
C SER A 91 -6.30 13.46 -5.58
N LEU A 92 -5.63 13.41 -6.73
CA LEU A 92 -5.62 12.22 -7.59
C LEU A 92 -5.12 10.97 -6.83
N ASN A 93 -4.18 11.16 -5.89
CA ASN A 93 -3.73 10.11 -4.96
C ASN A 93 -4.84 9.58 -4.05
N PHE A 94 -5.69 10.47 -3.54
CA PHE A 94 -6.82 10.08 -2.70
C PHE A 94 -7.89 9.34 -3.51
N GLN A 95 -8.22 9.83 -4.71
CA GLN A 95 -9.14 9.17 -5.63
C GLN A 95 -8.70 7.73 -5.91
N LEU A 96 -7.42 7.51 -6.25
CA LEU A 96 -6.88 6.17 -6.49
C LEU A 96 -7.13 5.22 -5.33
N ARG A 97 -6.77 5.63 -4.10
CA ARG A 97 -6.91 4.80 -2.90
C ARG A 97 -8.37 4.43 -2.64
N LYS A 98 -9.28 5.37 -2.87
CA LYS A 98 -10.71 5.15 -2.72
C LYS A 98 -11.26 4.21 -3.79
N GLU A 99 -10.87 4.40 -5.05
CA GLU A 99 -11.37 3.60 -6.18
C GLU A 99 -10.89 2.14 -6.16
N ILE A 100 -9.69 1.89 -5.60
CA ILE A 100 -9.18 0.52 -5.41
C ILE A 100 -9.44 -0.03 -4.01
N ASP A 101 -10.10 0.72 -3.12
CA ASP A 101 -10.32 0.29 -1.72
C ASP A 101 -9.02 -0.10 -0.99
N LEU A 102 -7.98 0.75 -1.11
CA LEU A 102 -6.67 0.52 -0.48
C LEU A 102 -6.71 0.92 1.01
N CYS A 103 -7.09 -0.03 1.86
CA CYS A 103 -7.34 0.22 3.28
C CYS A 103 -6.09 0.50 4.14
N ALA A 104 -4.90 0.05 3.74
CA ALA A 104 -3.69 0.17 4.55
C ALA A 104 -2.52 0.75 3.76
N SER A 105 -1.83 1.72 4.36
CA SER A 105 -0.48 2.16 3.97
C SER A 105 0.54 1.57 4.92
N LEU A 106 1.68 1.14 4.40
CA LEU A 106 2.79 0.63 5.18
C LEU A 106 4.06 1.41 4.86
N VAL A 107 4.79 1.82 5.88
CA VAL A 107 6.05 2.57 5.74
C VAL A 107 7.10 1.94 6.63
N ASN A 108 8.20 1.51 6.01
CA ASN A 108 9.35 0.98 6.73
C ASN A 108 10.36 2.10 6.95
N CYS A 109 10.62 2.41 8.21
CA CYS A 109 11.60 3.39 8.65
C CYS A 109 12.73 2.66 9.36
N PHE A 110 13.86 2.50 8.71
CA PHE A 110 15.03 1.87 9.29
C PHE A 110 16.32 2.60 8.92
N ASN A 111 17.34 2.51 9.77
CA ASN A 111 18.64 3.06 9.43
C ASN A 111 19.31 2.22 8.32
N LEU A 112 19.82 2.89 7.29
CA LEU A 112 20.64 2.25 6.27
C LEU A 112 22.08 2.05 6.80
N PRO A 113 22.65 0.84 6.68
CA PRO A 113 24.04 0.59 7.06
C PRO A 113 24.98 1.54 6.30
N GLY A 114 25.90 2.19 7.02
CA GLY A 114 26.88 3.11 6.43
C GLY A 114 26.39 4.55 6.23
N LEU A 115 25.12 4.87 6.52
CA LEU A 115 24.61 6.23 6.48
C LEU A 115 24.50 6.79 7.90
N PRO A 116 25.38 7.73 8.33
CA PRO A 116 25.28 8.34 9.64
C PRO A 116 24.00 9.19 9.73
N THR A 117 23.25 9.01 10.80
CA THR A 117 22.03 9.77 11.10
C THR A 117 21.99 10.14 12.57
N ARG A 118 21.11 11.06 12.97
CA ARG A 118 20.99 11.50 14.37
C ARG A 118 20.61 10.38 15.34
N HIS A 119 19.82 9.41 14.88
CA HIS A 119 19.30 8.31 15.69
C HIS A 119 19.77 6.98 15.12
N GLU A 120 20.30 6.12 15.98
CA GLU A 120 20.81 4.79 15.61
C GLU A 120 19.83 3.68 16.03
N ASN A 121 19.95 2.52 15.38
CA ASN A 121 19.13 1.33 15.65
C ASN A 121 17.62 1.55 15.52
N VAL A 122 17.22 2.44 14.62
CA VAL A 122 15.83 2.63 14.20
C VAL A 122 15.45 1.48 13.28
N ASP A 123 14.41 0.77 13.69
CA ASP A 123 13.75 -0.24 12.87
C ASP A 123 12.24 -0.28 13.21
N ILE A 124 11.48 0.55 12.51
CA ILE A 124 10.07 0.82 12.79
C ILE A 124 9.26 0.58 11.52
N VAL A 125 8.13 -0.11 11.64
CA VAL A 125 7.12 -0.18 10.58
C VAL A 125 5.90 0.60 11.05
N VAL A 126 5.52 1.61 10.27
CA VAL A 126 4.31 2.41 10.50
C VAL A 126 3.23 1.89 9.57
N ILE A 127 2.10 1.48 10.14
CA ILE A 127 0.92 1.06 9.38
C ILE A 127 -0.19 2.06 9.65
N ARG A 128 -0.80 2.57 8.58
CA ARG A 128 -1.82 3.62 8.65
C ARG A 128 -3.05 3.21 7.85
N GLU A 129 -4.21 3.45 8.44
CA GLU A 129 -5.51 3.31 7.80
C GLU A 129 -5.69 4.46 6.77
N ASN A 130 -6.19 4.15 5.57
CA ASN A 130 -6.14 5.04 4.40
C ASN A 130 -7.52 5.42 3.83
N THR A 131 -8.62 4.92 4.39
CA THR A 131 -9.99 5.08 3.84
C THR A 131 -10.84 6.09 4.59
N GLU A 132 -10.63 6.29 5.91
CA GLU A 132 -11.55 7.07 6.74
C GLU A 132 -10.83 8.08 7.67
N GLY A 133 -11.53 8.60 8.69
CA GLY A 133 -11.02 9.57 9.64
C GLY A 133 -10.87 10.96 9.03
N GLU A 134 -9.62 11.42 8.88
CA GLU A 134 -9.31 12.72 8.26
C GLU A 134 -9.66 12.78 6.79
N TYR A 135 -9.72 11.63 6.14
CA TYR A 135 -10.03 11.53 4.73
C TYR A 135 -11.51 11.65 4.40
N ALA A 136 -12.38 11.71 5.42
CA ALA A 136 -13.81 11.95 5.21
C ALA A 136 -14.07 13.32 4.58
N GLY A 137 -13.20 14.31 4.81
CA GLY A 137 -13.29 15.65 4.22
C GLY A 137 -14.58 16.39 4.58
N LEU A 138 -15.23 16.01 5.68
CA LEU A 138 -16.47 16.61 6.15
C LEU A 138 -16.12 17.81 7.04
N GLU A 139 -16.03 18.98 6.43
CA GLU A 139 -15.73 20.22 7.12
C GLU A 139 -16.78 21.27 6.74
N HIS A 140 -17.29 22.00 7.73
CA HIS A 140 -18.19 23.13 7.50
C HIS A 140 -17.89 24.29 8.45
N GLU A 141 -18.26 25.49 8.02
CA GLU A 141 -18.24 26.67 8.87
C GLU A 141 -19.62 26.83 9.51
N VAL A 142 -19.70 26.70 10.84
CA VAL A 142 -20.97 26.77 11.58
C VAL A 142 -21.43 28.23 11.71
N VAL A 143 -20.49 29.11 12.01
CA VAL A 143 -20.63 30.57 12.04
C VAL A 143 -19.33 31.20 11.55
N PRO A 144 -19.35 32.46 11.06
CA PRO A 144 -18.14 33.12 10.57
C PRO A 144 -16.96 33.02 11.56
N GLY A 145 -15.88 32.36 11.16
CA GLY A 145 -14.67 32.12 11.95
C GLY A 145 -14.67 30.83 12.79
N VAL A 146 -15.72 30.01 12.74
CA VAL A 146 -15.81 28.72 13.47
C VAL A 146 -15.99 27.57 12.49
N VAL A 147 -14.91 26.82 12.28
CA VAL A 147 -14.89 25.62 11.44
C VAL A 147 -15.02 24.38 12.31
N GLU A 148 -15.94 23.49 11.92
CA GLU A 148 -16.10 22.16 12.49
C GLU A 148 -15.61 21.13 11.46
N SER A 149 -14.78 20.19 11.91
CA SER A 149 -14.32 19.05 11.12
C SER A 149 -14.87 17.75 11.73
N LEU A 150 -15.65 17.02 10.94
CA LEU A 150 -16.25 15.74 11.32
C LEU A 150 -15.36 14.60 10.83
N LYS A 151 -14.90 13.78 11.77
CA LYS A 151 -14.15 12.56 11.47
C LYS A 151 -15.05 11.35 11.65
N VAL A 152 -15.17 10.55 10.61
CA VAL A 152 -16.04 9.38 10.59
C VAL A 152 -15.19 8.13 10.59
N PHE A 153 -15.60 7.15 11.39
CA PHE A 153 -15.02 5.82 11.43
C PHE A 153 -16.14 4.78 11.42
N HIS A 154 -16.15 3.90 10.43
CA HIS A 154 -17.07 2.78 10.33
C HIS A 154 -16.36 1.47 10.69
N SER A 155 -17.09 0.60 11.38
CA SER A 155 -16.62 -0.75 11.71
C SER A 155 -16.29 -1.57 10.47
N SER A 156 -16.98 -1.34 9.35
CA SER A 156 -16.75 -2.02 8.06
C SER A 156 -15.36 -1.79 7.49
N CYS A 157 -14.75 -0.61 7.69
CA CYS A 157 -13.38 -0.33 7.24
C CYS A 157 -12.33 -0.76 8.28
N PHE A 158 -12.69 -0.68 9.57
CA PHE A 158 -11.79 -1.05 10.66
C PHE A 158 -11.49 -2.55 10.73
N ILE A 159 -12.46 -3.42 10.44
CA ILE A 159 -12.29 -4.89 10.54
C ILE A 159 -11.26 -5.43 9.53
N PRO A 160 -11.31 -5.08 8.23
CA PRO A 160 -10.27 -5.45 7.27
C PRO A 160 -8.89 -4.93 7.67
N PHE A 161 -8.81 -3.67 8.12
CA PHE A 161 -7.54 -3.07 8.56
C PHE A 161 -6.94 -3.80 9.77
N SER A 162 -7.76 -4.12 10.77
CA SER A 162 -7.35 -4.90 11.95
C SER A 162 -6.89 -6.32 11.56
N SER A 163 -7.60 -6.96 10.64
CA SER A 163 -7.22 -8.29 10.11
C SER A 163 -5.89 -8.25 9.36
N PHE A 164 -5.64 -7.18 8.60
CA PHE A 164 -4.35 -6.95 7.94
C PHE A 164 -3.23 -6.76 8.97
N LEU A 165 -3.44 -5.94 10.01
CA LEU A 165 -2.48 -5.73 11.09
C LEU A 165 -2.07 -7.06 11.74
N LEU A 166 -3.05 -7.88 12.13
CA LEU A 166 -2.81 -9.19 12.74
C LEU A 166 -2.06 -10.14 11.79
N SER A 167 -2.41 -10.14 10.51
CA SER A 167 -1.74 -10.97 9.49
C SER A 167 -0.30 -10.54 9.26
N PHE A 168 -0.07 -9.23 9.16
CA PHE A 168 1.26 -8.65 9.01
C PHE A 168 2.14 -8.94 10.24
N GLU A 169 1.55 -8.86 11.43
CA GLU A 169 2.20 -9.18 12.69
C GLU A 169 2.62 -10.65 12.76
N PHE A 170 1.74 -11.58 12.37
CA PHE A 170 2.06 -13.00 12.28
C PHE A 170 3.17 -13.27 11.25
N HIS A 171 3.15 -12.58 10.12
CA HIS A 171 4.20 -12.68 9.11
C HIS A 171 5.56 -12.16 9.63
N CYS A 172 5.58 -11.00 10.32
CA CYS A 172 6.81 -10.47 10.92
C CYS A 172 7.38 -11.38 12.01
N PHE A 173 6.51 -12.03 12.79
CA PHE A 173 6.90 -12.98 13.83
C PHE A 173 7.53 -14.24 13.25
N THR A 174 6.99 -14.75 12.13
CA THR A 174 7.52 -15.93 11.46
C THR A 174 8.83 -15.67 10.73
N PHE A 175 9.06 -14.44 10.24
CA PHE A 175 10.22 -14.15 9.40
C PHE A 175 11.37 -13.37 10.08
N VAL A 176 11.19 -12.31 10.90
CA VAL A 176 12.36 -11.46 11.29
C VAL A 176 12.31 -10.71 12.64
N ARG A 177 11.18 -10.29 13.23
CA ARG A 177 11.21 -9.24 14.30
C ARG A 177 10.75 -9.69 15.71
N LYS A 178 11.59 -9.46 16.74
CA LYS A 178 11.40 -9.91 18.13
C LYS A 178 10.90 -8.87 19.15
N LYS A 179 10.76 -7.57 18.80
CA LYS A 179 10.24 -6.54 19.73
C LYS A 179 9.10 -5.74 19.10
N LYS A 180 8.10 -5.38 19.91
CA LYS A 180 6.89 -4.65 19.50
C LYS A 180 6.68 -3.41 20.36
N THR A 181 6.18 -2.36 19.72
CA THR A 181 5.46 -1.25 20.36
C THR A 181 4.32 -0.88 19.41
N SER A 182 3.09 -1.24 19.76
CA SER A 182 1.89 -0.76 19.07
C SER A 182 1.55 0.61 19.61
N LEU A 183 1.77 1.66 18.81
CA LEU A 183 1.24 2.98 19.10
C LEU A 183 -0.09 3.13 18.36
N LEU A 184 -1.18 2.84 19.07
CA LEU A 184 -2.51 3.28 18.64
C LEU A 184 -2.67 4.75 19.04
N ASN A 185 -2.15 5.65 18.21
CA ASN A 185 -2.44 7.07 18.38
C ASN A 185 -3.83 7.35 17.79
N ILE A 186 -4.85 7.32 18.65
CA ILE A 186 -6.13 7.96 18.37
C ILE A 186 -5.94 9.44 18.70
N HIS A 187 -5.47 10.25 17.73
CA HIS A 187 -5.73 11.69 17.51
C HIS A 187 -4.62 12.40 16.69
N PRO A 188 -4.96 13.49 15.98
CA PRO A 188 -4.34 13.92 14.73
C PRO A 188 -3.17 14.88 14.94
N LEU A 189 -2.04 14.67 14.27
CA LEU A 189 -1.14 15.77 13.94
C LEU A 189 -0.14 15.35 12.84
N VAL A 190 -0.31 16.00 11.68
CA VAL A 190 0.71 16.45 10.72
C VAL A 190 2.12 15.89 10.90
N MET A 191 2.63 15.15 9.91
CA MET A 191 3.99 15.38 9.40
C MET A 191 4.09 15.10 7.90
N SER A 192 4.34 16.23 7.22
CA SER A 192 4.80 16.49 5.87
C SER A 192 5.64 15.40 5.19
N SER A 193 5.25 15.09 3.96
CA SER A 193 6.09 14.80 2.78
C SER A 193 7.53 14.32 3.04
N ALA A 194 7.72 13.00 2.98
CA ALA A 194 8.99 12.41 2.61
C ALA A 194 8.81 11.74 1.23
N LEU A 195 9.79 11.98 0.35
CA LEU A 195 9.94 11.27 -0.93
C LEU A 195 9.75 9.77 -0.71
N LYS A 196 8.67 9.22 -1.29
CA LYS A 196 8.33 7.80 -1.22
C LYS A 196 8.30 7.22 -2.62
N VAL A 197 9.06 6.15 -2.82
CA VAL A 197 8.74 5.15 -3.83
C VAL A 197 7.72 4.24 -3.16
N ASP A 198 6.43 4.52 -3.39
CA ASP A 198 5.36 3.70 -2.84
C ASP A 198 5.18 2.46 -3.75
N VAL A 199 5.62 1.30 -3.24
CA VAL A 199 5.27 0.01 -3.82
C VAL A 199 3.94 -0.41 -3.20
N GLU A 200 2.83 -0.13 -3.91
CA GLU A 200 1.48 -0.40 -3.41
C GLU A 200 1.02 -1.79 -3.88
N ILE A 201 0.91 -2.73 -2.94
CA ILE A 201 0.41 -4.08 -3.19
C ILE A 201 -1.10 -4.10 -2.95
N TYR A 202 -1.88 -4.27 -4.00
CA TYR A 202 -3.33 -4.40 -3.89
C TYR A 202 -3.72 -5.87 -3.63
N GLN A 203 -4.36 -6.13 -2.48
CA GLN A 203 -5.02 -7.40 -2.23
C GLN A 203 -6.53 -7.14 -2.06
N PRO A 204 -7.40 -7.75 -2.88
CA PRO A 204 -8.84 -7.60 -2.70
C PRO A 204 -9.28 -8.27 -1.40
N ALA A 205 -10.18 -7.62 -0.66
CA ALA A 205 -10.73 -8.09 0.61
C ALA A 205 -11.66 -9.34 0.49
N THR A 206 -11.81 -9.92 -0.70
CA THR A 206 -12.76 -11.00 -0.99
C THR A 206 -12.07 -12.35 -1.18
N LEU A 207 -11.43 -12.88 -0.13
CA LEU A 207 -11.02 -14.29 -0.07
C LEU A 207 -11.27 -14.89 1.33
N PHE A 208 -12.51 -14.81 1.81
CA PHE A 208 -13.02 -15.72 2.84
C PHE A 208 -14.48 -16.09 2.53
N SER A 209 -14.67 -16.87 1.47
CA SER A 209 -15.87 -17.70 1.34
C SER A 209 -15.66 -18.93 2.22
N SER A 210 -16.38 -18.99 3.33
CA SER A 210 -16.44 -20.17 4.19
C SER A 210 -17.18 -21.29 3.44
N SER A 211 -16.43 -22.22 2.86
CA SER A 211 -16.96 -23.47 2.35
C SER A 211 -17.08 -24.50 3.49
N HIS A 212 -18.29 -25.03 3.67
CA HIS A 212 -18.66 -26.31 4.30
C HIS A 212 -18.62 -26.40 5.84
N ILE A 213 -19.79 -26.21 6.47
CA ILE A 213 -20.26 -27.09 7.56
C ILE A 213 -21.72 -27.46 7.23
N GLY A 214 -21.91 -28.68 6.74
CA GLY A 214 -23.23 -29.30 6.67
C GLY A 214 -23.69 -29.70 8.07
N ARG A 215 -25.00 -29.58 8.31
CA ARG A 215 -25.73 -30.30 9.36
C ARG A 215 -27.08 -30.69 8.76
N ASP A 216 -27.22 -31.98 8.51
CA ASP A 216 -28.43 -32.70 8.90
C ASP A 216 -28.43 -32.85 10.43
#